data_AF-A0A918XWL0-F1
#
_entry.id   AF-A0A918XWL0-F1
#
_cell.length_a   1.000
_cell.length_b   1.000
_cell.length_c   1.000
_cell.angle_alpha   90.00
_cell.angle_beta   90.00
_cell.angle_gamma   90.00
#
_symmetry.space_group_name_H-M   'P 1'
#
loop_
_entity.id
_entity.type
_entity.pdbx_description
1 polymer ?
#
loop_
_entity_poly.entity_id
_entity_poly.type
_entity_poly.pdbx_seq_one_letter_code
_entity_poly.pdbx_strand_id
1 'polypeptide(L)'
;MATVSSSVTGLASIADDGTDTGTLNITSGTLASTSLSQFTGYSTINVSANAAHVIDVPTTILASTSATLTMVVTSTIGVSFTGANLTGTQLKVNLTASEGADTITGGPDDDTLVGGDGNDLIRGGSGNGDDVISGGAGDDTVTGGDGADSLFGSDGAELMYGNVGNDLLSGGSAADTLYGGQGNDSIVGGDGNDLLWGNDGADSMLGHNGADVIYGNKGNDTLSGGDGADSLFGGQGNDSIDGGTSADIVYGNLGNDTLIGGADADWLYGGQGNDTLSGGAGADVLAGNRGDDLLIGGTAGDVFLMGTPSGNDTIGDFDNALGDQISLASGITWSAADVGGSAVVTFSNGATVTLTGVAAASVVDGWFTTG
;
A
#
# COMPACT_ATOMS: atom_id res chain seq x y z
N MET A 1 6.29 29.15 39.31
CA MET A 1 6.38 28.65 37.93
C MET A 1 7.40 29.50 37.21
N ALA A 2 8.67 29.11 37.28
CA ALA A 2 9.70 29.73 36.47
C ALA A 2 9.85 28.86 35.23
N THR A 3 9.64 29.44 34.05
CA THR A 3 9.97 28.81 32.77
C THR A 3 11.50 28.78 32.71
N VAL A 4 12.11 27.61 32.89
CA VAL A 4 13.57 27.47 32.85
C VAL A 4 13.96 26.95 31.47
N SER A 5 14.82 27.68 30.77
CA SER A 5 15.59 27.18 29.63
C SER A 5 16.98 26.87 30.15
N SER A 6 17.23 25.63 30.55
CA SER A 6 18.56 25.17 30.97
C SER A 6 19.33 24.65 29.75
N SER A 7 20.58 25.09 29.57
CA SER A 7 21.49 24.57 28.54
C SER A 7 22.61 23.79 29.21
N VAL A 8 22.77 22.51 28.88
CA VAL A 8 23.76 21.61 29.50
C VAL A 8 24.84 21.22 28.50
N THR A 9 26.09 21.22 28.96
CA THR A 9 27.27 20.76 28.21
C THR A 9 27.94 19.67 29.05
N GLY A 10 27.65 18.40 28.78
CA GLY A 10 28.00 17.27 29.67
C GLY A 10 27.16 17.23 30.95
N LEU A 11 26.46 16.12 31.19
CA LEU A 11 25.39 15.97 32.21
C LEU A 11 25.83 16.02 33.70
N ALA A 12 27.05 16.46 34.00
CA ALA A 12 27.62 16.37 35.33
C ALA A 12 27.24 17.53 36.29
N SER A 13 26.46 18.54 35.87
CA SER A 13 26.33 19.77 36.67
C SER A 13 24.95 20.42 36.77
N ILE A 14 23.85 19.69 36.60
CA ILE A 14 22.51 20.25 36.91
C ILE A 14 21.92 19.54 38.13
N ALA A 15 21.61 20.33 39.15
CA ALA A 15 20.72 19.94 40.22
C ALA A 15 19.30 20.26 39.75
N ASP A 16 18.56 19.23 39.34
CA ASP A 16 17.11 19.32 39.14
C ASP A 16 16.44 19.06 40.51
N ASP A 17 15.59 19.98 40.94
CA ASP A 17 14.87 19.90 42.22
C ASP A 17 13.49 19.20 42.11
N GLY A 18 13.17 18.72 40.90
CA GLY A 18 11.95 18.04 40.54
C GLY A 18 10.73 18.95 40.37
N THR A 19 10.95 20.27 40.30
CA THR A 19 9.89 21.26 40.03
C THR A 19 10.09 22.02 38.72
N ASP A 20 11.19 21.75 38.01
CA ASP A 20 11.50 22.37 36.74
C ASP A 20 10.48 21.95 35.66
N THR A 21 10.01 22.92 34.88
CA THR A 21 9.06 22.71 33.78
C THR A 21 9.50 23.54 32.57
N GLY A 22 9.27 23.05 31.34
CA GLY A 22 9.65 23.74 30.10
C GLY A 22 10.62 22.96 29.22
N THR A 23 11.70 23.61 28.77
CA THR A 23 12.63 23.08 27.75
C THR A 23 14.03 22.81 28.31
N LEU A 24 14.52 21.58 28.16
CA LEU A 24 15.89 21.17 28.45
C LEU A 24 16.72 21.15 27.16
N ASN A 25 17.78 21.95 27.05
CA ASN A 25 18.68 21.94 25.89
C ASN A 25 19.98 21.19 26.23
N ILE A 26 20.31 20.14 25.47
CA ILE A 26 21.51 19.32 25.66
C ILE A 26 22.41 19.56 24.46
N THR A 27 23.56 20.20 24.69
CA THR A 27 24.39 20.76 23.61
C THR A 27 25.63 19.94 23.24
N SER A 28 25.97 18.92 24.04
CA SER A 28 27.04 17.94 23.77
C SER A 28 27.09 16.82 24.83
N GLY A 29 27.51 15.60 24.45
CA GLY A 29 27.87 14.50 25.35
C GLY A 29 26.97 13.25 25.24
N THR A 30 27.46 12.06 25.59
CA THR A 30 26.67 10.80 25.53
C THR A 30 25.57 10.76 26.60
N LEU A 31 24.31 10.59 26.18
CA LEU A 31 23.12 10.51 27.05
C LEU A 31 22.80 9.06 27.47
N ALA A 32 23.51 8.50 28.45
CA ALA A 32 23.06 7.21 29.02
C ALA A 32 21.78 7.40 29.87
N SER A 33 20.84 6.46 29.83
CA SER A 33 19.54 6.52 30.56
C SER A 33 19.66 6.83 32.05
N THR A 34 20.73 6.34 32.68
CA THR A 34 21.05 6.61 34.10
C THR A 34 21.35 8.07 34.40
N SER A 35 21.71 8.87 33.40
CA SER A 35 22.01 10.30 33.53
C SER A 35 20.77 11.17 33.39
N LEU A 36 19.68 10.63 32.81
CA LEU A 36 18.42 11.33 32.60
C LEU A 36 17.43 11.13 33.75
N SER A 37 17.59 10.07 34.55
CA SER A 37 16.62 9.74 35.62
C SER A 37 16.49 10.78 36.73
N GLN A 38 17.50 11.65 36.85
CA GLN A 38 17.52 12.74 37.83
C GLN A 38 16.71 13.97 37.40
N PHE A 39 16.39 14.09 36.11
CA PHE A 39 15.58 15.19 35.62
C PHE A 39 14.10 14.80 35.75
N THR A 40 13.22 15.70 36.18
CA THR A 40 11.77 15.45 36.27
C THR A 40 10.99 16.75 35.99
N GLY A 41 9.95 16.70 35.17
CA GLY A 41 9.02 17.83 34.99
C GLY A 41 9.08 18.56 33.64
N TYR A 42 9.98 18.18 32.74
CA TYR A 42 10.14 18.83 31.43
C TYR A 42 9.15 18.30 30.39
N SER A 43 8.65 19.19 29.53
CA SER A 43 7.76 18.86 28.40
C SER A 43 8.47 18.88 27.05
N THR A 44 9.66 19.48 26.99
CA THR A 44 10.47 19.57 25.78
C THR A 44 11.94 19.27 26.06
N ILE A 45 12.56 18.44 25.23
CA ILE A 45 14.00 18.15 25.28
C ILE A 45 14.59 18.43 23.89
N ASN A 46 15.49 19.40 23.80
CA ASN A 46 16.25 19.65 22.57
C ASN A 46 17.64 19.04 22.74
N VAL A 47 18.07 18.21 21.80
CA VAL A 47 19.41 17.64 21.77
C VAL A 47 20.12 18.14 20.52
N SER A 48 21.24 18.85 20.68
CA SER A 48 22.16 19.15 19.60
C SER A 48 23.43 18.32 19.79
N ALA A 49 23.65 17.34 18.93
CA ALA A 49 24.72 16.37 19.04
C ALA A 49 25.74 16.54 17.91
N ASN A 50 27.02 16.34 18.22
CA ASN A 50 28.13 16.29 17.28
C ASN A 50 28.83 14.91 17.26
N ALA A 51 28.16 13.88 17.79
CA ALA A 51 28.59 12.48 17.83
C ALA A 51 27.36 11.55 17.96
N ALA A 52 27.48 10.29 17.51
CA ALA A 52 26.41 9.29 17.65
C ALA A 52 25.94 9.16 19.12
N HIS A 53 24.62 9.16 19.33
CA HIS A 53 24.02 9.09 20.66
C HIS A 53 22.94 8.02 20.74
N VAL A 54 22.86 7.34 21.88
CA VAL A 54 21.67 6.58 22.29
C VAL A 54 20.97 7.46 23.31
N ILE A 55 19.72 7.83 23.07
CA ILE A 55 18.88 8.59 23.99
C ILE A 55 17.80 7.64 24.49
N ASP A 56 17.95 7.19 25.74
CA ASP A 56 16.96 6.37 26.42
C ASP A 56 16.32 7.22 27.53
N VAL A 57 15.04 7.54 27.38
CA VAL A 57 14.31 8.45 28.28
C VAL A 57 13.66 7.65 29.41
N PRO A 58 14.09 7.83 30.66
CA PRO A 58 13.47 7.17 31.80
C PRO A 58 12.10 7.77 32.13
N THR A 59 11.18 6.95 32.65
CA THR A 59 9.82 7.38 33.10
C THR A 59 9.81 8.55 34.08
N THR A 60 10.91 8.77 34.80
CA THR A 60 11.01 9.79 35.85
C THR A 60 11.09 11.22 35.32
N ILE A 61 11.40 11.43 34.02
CA ILE A 61 11.53 12.77 33.41
C ILE A 61 10.25 13.60 33.36
N LEU A 62 9.09 13.01 33.65
CA LEU A 62 7.81 13.55 33.20
C LEU A 62 6.96 14.13 34.35
N ALA A 63 6.38 15.31 34.12
CA ALA A 63 5.71 16.13 35.13
C ALA A 63 4.35 15.59 35.61
N SER A 64 3.67 14.74 34.85
CA SER A 64 2.40 14.11 35.22
C SER A 64 1.91 13.14 34.13
N THR A 65 0.99 12.25 34.49
CA THR A 65 0.46 11.13 33.69
C THR A 65 -0.42 11.50 32.47
N SER A 66 -0.36 12.73 31.97
CA SER A 66 -1.18 13.23 30.83
C SER A 66 -0.47 14.32 30.00
N ALA A 67 0.85 14.24 29.80
CA ALA A 67 1.63 15.28 29.12
C ALA A 67 2.16 14.79 27.76
N THR A 68 2.28 15.66 26.76
CA THR A 68 3.07 15.37 25.54
C THR A 68 4.54 15.60 25.84
N LEU A 69 5.41 14.67 25.44
CA LEU A 69 6.86 14.89 25.42
C LEU A 69 7.27 15.25 23.99
N THR A 70 7.76 16.46 23.79
CA THR A 70 8.36 16.86 22.52
C THR A 70 9.88 16.76 22.62
N MET A 71 10.50 16.01 21.72
CA MET A 71 11.95 15.94 21.63
C MET A 71 12.40 16.30 20.22
N VAL A 72 13.37 17.20 20.12
CA VAL A 72 13.96 17.60 18.84
C VAL A 72 15.44 17.26 18.89
N VAL A 73 15.88 16.37 18.01
CA VAL A 73 17.27 15.92 17.91
C VAL A 73 17.86 16.50 16.63
N THR A 74 18.93 17.29 16.79
CA THR A 74 19.70 17.84 15.67
C THR A 74 21.10 17.25 15.71
N SER A 75 21.46 16.48 14.69
CA SER A 75 22.72 15.76 14.56
C SER A 75 23.08 15.59 13.08
N THR A 76 24.36 15.39 12.77
CA THR A 76 24.82 15.02 11.40
C THR A 76 25.24 13.55 11.35
N ILE A 77 24.89 12.78 12.38
CA ILE A 77 25.25 11.38 12.62
C ILE A 77 24.06 10.73 13.31
N GLY A 78 23.75 9.48 12.93
CA GLY A 78 22.65 8.70 13.51
C GLY A 78 22.57 8.66 15.03
N VAL A 79 21.34 8.68 15.51
CA VAL A 79 20.88 8.70 16.90
C VAL A 79 19.88 7.58 17.09
N SER A 80 20.05 6.81 18.16
CA SER A 80 19.05 5.82 18.57
C SER A 80 18.20 6.40 19.70
N PHE A 81 16.90 6.54 19.48
CA PHE A 81 15.90 6.84 20.49
C PHE A 81 15.03 5.62 20.77
N THR A 82 14.91 5.28 22.06
CA THR A 82 13.96 4.25 22.49
C THR A 82 13.00 4.81 23.54
N GLY A 83 11.73 4.92 23.18
CA GLY A 83 10.61 5.18 24.10
C GLY A 83 10.21 3.96 24.95
N ALA A 84 10.86 2.80 24.78
CA ALA A 84 10.51 1.51 25.40
C ALA A 84 10.44 1.51 26.94
N ASN A 85 10.98 2.53 27.62
CA ASN A 85 10.82 2.69 29.07
C ASN A 85 9.58 3.50 29.46
N LEU A 86 8.81 4.08 28.54
CA LEU A 86 7.58 4.86 28.79
C LEU A 86 6.33 3.99 29.04
N THR A 87 6.52 2.68 29.26
CA THR A 87 5.42 1.73 29.51
C THR A 87 4.62 2.14 30.76
N GLY A 88 3.35 2.53 30.58
CA GLY A 88 2.40 2.73 31.67
C GLY A 88 1.89 4.16 31.90
N THR A 89 2.16 5.10 31.00
CA THR A 89 1.64 6.47 31.06
C THR A 89 1.18 6.93 29.69
N GLN A 90 -0.07 7.38 29.58
CA GLN A 90 -0.75 8.00 28.41
C GLN A 90 0.09 9.13 27.79
N LEU A 91 1.09 8.84 26.95
CA LEU A 91 2.04 9.85 26.49
C LEU A 91 2.31 9.74 24.99
N LYS A 92 1.88 10.78 24.28
CA LYS A 92 2.25 11.07 22.90
C LYS A 92 3.70 11.56 22.84
N VAL A 93 4.53 10.94 22.02
CA VAL A 93 5.93 11.31 21.71
C VAL A 93 5.99 12.05 20.40
N ASN A 94 6.40 13.32 20.43
CA ASN A 94 6.73 14.05 19.20
C ASN A 94 8.25 14.07 19.03
N LEU A 95 8.80 13.31 18.09
CA LEU A 95 10.23 13.24 17.81
C LEU A 95 10.55 13.64 16.37
N THR A 96 11.55 14.49 16.20
CA THR A 96 12.20 14.75 14.92
C THR A 96 13.69 14.47 15.06
N ALA A 97 14.19 13.52 14.29
CA ALA A 97 15.60 13.19 14.20
C ALA A 97 16.26 13.91 13.01
N SER A 98 17.42 13.46 12.58
CA SER A 98 18.48 14.31 12.05
C SER A 98 18.93 13.92 10.64
N GLU A 99 20.12 14.35 10.18
CA GLU A 99 20.57 14.08 8.79
C GLU A 99 21.24 12.70 8.59
N GLY A 100 21.20 11.79 9.56
CA GLY A 100 21.89 10.50 9.42
C GLY A 100 21.11 9.35 10.02
N ALA A 101 21.35 8.14 9.49
CA ALA A 101 20.66 6.89 9.86
C ALA A 101 20.32 6.74 11.36
N ASP A 102 19.09 7.08 11.69
CA ASP A 102 18.51 7.13 13.02
C ASP A 102 17.76 5.83 13.32
N THR A 103 17.57 5.53 14.60
CA THR A 103 16.68 4.43 15.04
C THR A 103 15.71 4.99 16.04
N ILE A 104 14.43 4.99 15.71
CA ILE A 104 13.37 5.58 16.52
C ILE A 104 12.39 4.48 16.91
N THR A 105 12.02 4.43 18.19
CA THR A 105 10.91 3.60 18.66
C THR A 105 10.04 4.44 19.59
N GLY A 106 8.77 4.60 19.24
CA GLY A 106 7.76 5.25 20.07
C GLY A 106 7.29 4.37 21.23
N GLY A 107 6.16 4.75 21.80
CA GLY A 107 5.49 4.17 22.96
C GLY A 107 4.22 3.39 22.60
N PRO A 108 3.27 3.27 23.55
CA PRO A 108 2.02 2.53 23.36
C PRO A 108 0.80 3.37 22.95
N ASP A 109 0.95 4.68 22.85
CA ASP A 109 -0.10 5.65 22.56
C ASP A 109 0.26 6.42 21.28
N ASP A 110 -0.67 7.22 20.74
CA ASP A 110 -0.47 7.98 19.50
C ASP A 110 0.80 8.85 19.51
N ASP A 111 1.77 8.50 18.69
CA ASP A 111 3.05 9.19 18.55
C ASP A 111 3.14 9.99 17.24
N THR A 112 4.10 10.90 17.18
CA THR A 112 4.49 11.61 15.97
C THR A 112 5.99 11.52 15.80
N LEU A 113 6.46 10.72 14.85
CA LEU A 113 7.85 10.35 14.67
C LEU A 113 8.34 10.81 13.29
N VAL A 114 9.48 11.49 13.23
CA VAL A 114 10.09 11.96 11.97
C VAL A 114 11.56 11.56 11.96
N GLY A 115 11.99 10.81 10.95
CA GLY A 115 13.36 10.34 10.75
C GLY A 115 14.31 11.47 10.38
N GLY A 116 14.06 12.16 9.26
CA GLY A 116 14.88 13.27 8.80
C GLY A 116 15.57 12.92 7.49
N ASP A 117 16.88 13.15 7.38
CA ASP A 117 17.64 12.60 6.25
C ASP A 117 18.42 11.36 6.73
N GLY A 118 18.78 10.46 5.82
CA GLY A 118 19.47 9.22 6.13
C GLY A 118 18.54 8.02 6.02
N ASN A 119 19.11 6.83 6.21
CA ASN A 119 18.36 5.57 6.12
C ASN A 119 17.96 5.16 7.54
N ASP A 120 16.73 5.43 7.92
CA ASP A 120 16.24 5.35 9.29
C ASP A 120 15.48 4.05 9.55
N LEU A 121 15.46 3.64 10.82
CA LEU A 121 14.60 2.56 11.31
C LEU A 121 13.62 3.13 12.32
N ILE A 122 12.35 3.25 11.93
CA ILE A 122 11.30 3.89 12.76
C ILE A 122 10.20 2.90 13.09
N ARG A 123 9.81 2.87 14.37
CA ARG A 123 8.76 1.98 14.89
C ARG A 123 7.80 2.79 15.76
N GLY A 124 6.50 2.78 15.44
CA GLY A 124 5.46 3.45 16.22
C GLY A 124 5.44 2.97 17.67
N GLY A 125 5.51 1.66 17.87
CA GLY A 125 5.85 1.09 19.16
C GLY A 125 5.07 -0.18 19.46
N SER A 126 4.50 -0.27 20.67
CA SER A 126 3.70 -1.42 21.07
C SER A 126 2.47 -0.94 21.81
N GLY A 127 1.27 -1.25 21.37
CA GLY A 127 0.05 -0.66 21.92
C GLY A 127 -0.96 -0.52 20.79
N ASN A 128 -2.04 0.22 21.03
CA ASN A 128 -3.07 0.51 20.04
C ASN A 128 -3.08 2.01 19.71
N GLY A 129 -1.89 2.62 19.64
CA GLY A 129 -1.75 4.06 19.39
C GLY A 129 -1.93 4.33 17.90
N ASP A 130 -2.64 5.40 17.55
CA ASP A 130 -2.76 5.83 16.16
C ASP A 130 -1.57 6.74 15.83
N ASP A 131 -0.49 6.19 15.28
CA ASP A 131 0.80 6.86 15.12
C ASP A 131 0.89 7.64 13.79
N VAL A 132 1.62 8.74 13.80
CA VAL A 132 1.99 9.50 12.59
C VAL A 132 3.49 9.43 12.40
N ILE A 133 3.95 8.75 11.35
CA ILE A 133 5.37 8.48 11.13
C ILE A 133 5.80 8.98 9.75
N SER A 134 6.90 9.72 9.70
CA SER A 134 7.56 10.14 8.46
C SER A 134 9.01 9.66 8.46
N GLY A 135 9.40 8.92 7.42
CA GLY A 135 10.79 8.53 7.18
C GLY A 135 11.64 9.76 6.87
N GLY A 136 11.32 10.43 5.76
CA GLY A 136 12.00 11.63 5.30
C GLY A 136 12.81 11.33 4.04
N ALA A 137 14.07 11.72 3.99
CA ALA A 137 14.92 11.49 2.83
C ALA A 137 15.91 10.35 3.09
N GLY A 138 15.92 9.32 2.26
CA GLY A 138 16.78 8.15 2.35
C GLY A 138 15.98 6.87 2.39
N ASP A 139 16.65 5.72 2.27
CA ASP A 139 15.95 4.43 2.21
C ASP A 139 15.54 4.02 3.64
N ASP A 140 14.31 4.31 4.01
CA ASP A 140 13.79 4.13 5.37
C ASP A 140 13.08 2.79 5.57
N THR A 141 13.13 2.27 6.80
CA THR A 141 12.27 1.18 7.26
C THR A 141 11.32 1.68 8.33
N VAL A 142 10.02 1.66 8.02
CA VAL A 142 8.96 2.21 8.88
C VAL A 142 7.98 1.11 9.29
N THR A 143 7.65 1.05 10.58
CA THR A 143 6.63 0.15 11.11
C THR A 143 5.67 0.95 11.98
N GLY A 144 4.37 0.90 11.68
CA GLY A 144 3.30 1.48 12.51
C GLY A 144 3.16 0.71 13.82
N GLY A 145 2.36 -0.36 13.84
CA GLY A 145 2.13 -1.16 15.04
C GLY A 145 0.70 -1.70 15.07
N ASP A 146 0.10 -1.78 16.26
CA ASP A 146 -1.36 -1.88 16.30
C ASP A 146 -1.93 -0.46 16.46
N GLY A 147 -3.05 -0.16 15.81
CA GLY A 147 -3.59 1.20 15.74
C GLY A 147 -3.89 1.60 14.30
N ALA A 148 -4.61 2.69 14.08
CA ALA A 148 -4.80 3.24 12.74
C ALA A 148 -3.68 4.23 12.44
N ASP A 149 -2.61 3.75 11.82
CA ASP A 149 -1.37 4.49 11.64
C ASP A 149 -1.35 5.30 10.32
N SER A 150 -0.53 6.35 10.28
CA SER A 150 -0.27 7.15 9.08
C SER A 150 1.23 7.22 8.83
N LEU A 151 1.70 6.51 7.81
CA LEU A 151 3.11 6.33 7.48
C LEU A 151 3.44 7.02 6.15
N PHE A 152 4.50 7.83 6.13
CA PHE A 152 4.98 8.56 4.95
C PHE A 152 6.48 8.33 4.70
N GLY A 153 6.87 7.81 3.55
CA GLY A 153 8.27 7.62 3.15
C GLY A 153 8.93 8.94 2.74
N SER A 154 8.49 9.50 1.63
CA SER A 154 8.93 10.74 0.95
C SER A 154 9.96 10.50 -0.16
N ASP A 155 11.27 10.57 0.11
CA ASP A 155 12.32 10.42 -0.91
C ASP A 155 13.18 9.20 -0.56
N GLY A 156 13.26 8.18 -1.41
CA GLY A 156 14.09 7.01 -1.11
C GLY A 156 13.40 5.71 -1.52
N ALA A 157 14.07 4.57 -1.36
CA ALA A 157 13.38 3.28 -1.51
C ALA A 157 12.93 2.79 -0.14
N GLU A 158 11.65 2.95 0.18
CA GLU A 158 11.12 2.65 1.50
C GLU A 158 10.64 1.20 1.68
N LEU A 159 10.72 0.73 2.92
CA LEU A 159 10.08 -0.49 3.39
C LEU A 159 9.12 -0.17 4.53
N MET A 160 7.82 -0.28 4.27
CA MET A 160 6.77 0.16 5.22
C MET A 160 5.84 -0.97 5.61
N TYR A 161 5.48 -1.02 6.89
CA TYR A 161 4.54 -1.98 7.47
C TYR A 161 3.50 -1.27 8.35
N GLY A 162 2.22 -1.27 7.96
CA GLY A 162 1.11 -0.81 8.82
C GLY A 162 0.90 -1.75 10.01
N ASN A 163 0.71 -3.04 9.72
CA ASN A 163 0.43 -4.16 10.63
C ASN A 163 -1.03 -4.31 11.02
N VAL A 164 -1.50 -3.80 12.16
CA VAL A 164 -2.86 -4.08 12.64
C VAL A 164 -3.64 -2.79 12.82
N GLY A 165 -4.61 -2.57 11.95
CA GLY A 165 -5.48 -1.41 11.99
C GLY A 165 -5.88 -1.00 10.59
N ASN A 166 -6.51 0.17 10.48
CA ASN A 166 -6.82 0.71 9.16
C ASN A 166 -5.80 1.80 8.89
N ASP A 167 -4.75 1.44 8.17
CA ASP A 167 -3.54 2.25 8.05
C ASP A 167 -3.55 3.07 6.76
N LEU A 168 -2.87 4.21 6.80
CA LEU A 168 -2.56 5.04 5.64
C LEU A 168 -1.05 4.94 5.37
N LEU A 169 -0.67 4.42 4.22
CA LEU A 169 0.72 4.32 3.79
C LEU A 169 0.93 5.10 2.49
N SER A 170 2.02 5.88 2.43
CA SER A 170 2.48 6.57 1.23
C SER A 170 3.98 6.37 1.09
N GLY A 171 4.42 5.74 -0.01
CA GLY A 171 5.84 5.53 -0.32
C GLY A 171 6.49 6.86 -0.65
N GLY A 172 6.14 7.42 -1.80
CA GLY A 172 6.53 8.76 -2.18
C GLY A 172 7.24 8.74 -3.52
N SER A 173 8.56 8.79 -3.52
CA SER A 173 9.36 8.74 -4.73
C SER A 173 10.45 7.69 -4.63
N ALA A 174 10.75 7.07 -5.77
CA ALA A 174 11.54 5.85 -5.92
C ALA A 174 10.72 4.58 -5.66
N ALA A 175 11.40 3.43 -5.74
CA ALA A 175 10.74 2.13 -5.78
C ALA A 175 10.55 1.57 -4.37
N ASP A 176 9.30 1.58 -3.91
CA ASP A 176 8.95 1.31 -2.52
C ASP A 176 8.32 -0.07 -2.33
N THR A 177 8.34 -0.57 -1.10
CA THR A 177 7.63 -1.78 -0.71
C THR A 177 6.75 -1.53 0.51
N LEU A 178 5.43 -1.62 0.31
CA LEU A 178 4.42 -1.25 1.31
C LEU A 178 3.55 -2.46 1.66
N TYR A 179 3.39 -2.73 2.95
CA TYR A 179 2.49 -3.74 3.49
C TYR A 179 1.45 -3.10 4.40
N GLY A 180 0.16 -3.16 4.04
CA GLY A 180 -0.96 -2.71 4.86
C GLY A 180 -1.07 -3.56 6.13
N GLY A 181 -1.59 -4.78 5.99
CA GLY A 181 -1.61 -5.75 7.09
C GLY A 181 -3.02 -6.25 7.37
N GLN A 182 -3.48 -6.14 8.62
CA GLN A 182 -4.85 -6.49 9.01
C GLN A 182 -5.67 -5.22 9.18
N GLY A 183 -6.79 -5.15 8.50
CA GLY A 183 -7.71 -4.02 8.53
C GLY A 183 -7.80 -3.41 7.15
N ASN A 184 -8.63 -2.39 7.00
CA ASN A 184 -8.91 -1.78 5.70
C ASN A 184 -7.93 -0.64 5.47
N ASP A 185 -6.91 -0.89 4.65
CA ASP A 185 -5.78 -0.01 4.48
C ASP A 185 -5.92 0.89 3.24
N SER A 186 -5.26 2.05 3.27
CA SER A 186 -5.12 2.96 2.15
C SER A 186 -3.64 3.08 1.79
N ILE A 187 -3.23 2.54 0.66
CA ILE A 187 -1.82 2.44 0.25
C ILE A 187 -1.60 3.22 -1.05
N VAL A 188 -0.59 4.07 -1.06
CA VAL A 188 -0.17 4.85 -2.22
C VAL A 188 1.31 4.58 -2.48
N GLY A 189 1.65 4.04 -3.65
CA GLY A 189 3.04 3.83 -4.09
C GLY A 189 3.73 5.17 -4.33
N GLY A 190 3.35 5.84 -5.42
CA GLY A 190 3.84 7.17 -5.76
C GLY A 190 4.58 7.19 -7.09
N ASP A 191 5.75 7.79 -7.12
CA ASP A 191 6.62 7.76 -8.30
C ASP A 191 7.63 6.62 -8.16
N GLY A 192 7.58 5.58 -8.97
CA GLY A 192 8.50 4.47 -8.79
C GLY A 192 8.00 3.18 -9.40
N ASN A 193 8.74 2.10 -9.21
CA ASN A 193 8.20 0.77 -9.52
C ASN A 193 7.93 0.10 -8.18
N ASP A 194 6.71 0.21 -7.70
CA ASP A 194 6.37 -0.07 -6.32
C ASP A 194 5.81 -1.49 -6.15
N LEU A 195 5.95 -2.02 -4.94
CA LEU A 195 5.38 -3.30 -4.53
C LEU A 195 4.41 -3.08 -3.36
N LEU A 196 3.12 -3.23 -3.63
CA LEU A 196 2.05 -2.97 -2.67
C LEU A 196 1.35 -4.27 -2.26
N TRP A 197 1.14 -4.46 -0.96
CA TRP A 197 0.39 -5.58 -0.39
C TRP A 197 -0.67 -5.07 0.57
N GLY A 198 -1.95 -5.21 0.23
CA GLY A 198 -3.08 -4.92 1.13
C GLY A 198 -3.11 -5.89 2.31
N ASN A 199 -3.15 -7.19 1.99
CA ASN A 199 -3.21 -8.33 2.91
C ASN A 199 -4.64 -8.68 3.37
N ASP A 200 -5.03 -8.40 4.61
CA ASP A 200 -6.32 -8.82 5.17
C ASP A 200 -7.21 -7.60 5.40
N GLY A 201 -8.19 -7.35 4.55
CA GLY A 201 -9.10 -6.21 4.69
C GLY A 201 -9.70 -5.81 3.36
N ALA A 202 -10.61 -4.85 3.36
CA ALA A 202 -11.05 -4.22 2.12
C ALA A 202 -10.18 -2.99 1.86
N ASP A 203 -9.15 -3.17 1.05
CA ASP A 203 -8.05 -2.22 0.89
C ASP A 203 -8.25 -1.31 -0.33
N SER A 204 -7.68 -0.11 -0.28
CA SER A 204 -7.63 0.85 -1.37
C SER A 204 -6.18 1.12 -1.75
N MET A 205 -5.78 0.76 -2.97
CA MET A 205 -4.38 0.83 -3.40
C MET A 205 -4.22 1.57 -4.72
N LEU A 206 -3.25 2.49 -4.77
CA LEU A 206 -2.90 3.28 -5.95
C LEU A 206 -1.39 3.14 -6.22
N GLY A 207 -1.00 2.62 -7.38
CA GLY A 207 0.40 2.55 -7.81
C GLY A 207 0.96 3.94 -8.16
N HIS A 208 0.21 4.69 -8.96
CA HIS A 208 0.57 5.99 -9.54
C HIS A 208 1.51 5.88 -10.74
N ASN A 209 2.75 6.34 -10.66
CA ASN A 209 3.63 6.42 -11.83
C ASN A 209 4.69 5.33 -11.76
N GLY A 210 4.80 4.53 -12.82
CA GLY A 210 5.85 3.55 -13.03
C GLY A 210 5.26 2.16 -13.22
N ALA A 211 6.09 1.13 -13.15
CA ALA A 211 5.64 -0.25 -13.39
C ALA A 211 5.47 -0.96 -12.04
N ASP A 212 4.25 -0.95 -11.55
CA ASP A 212 3.88 -1.34 -10.20
C ASP A 212 3.38 -2.79 -10.12
N VAL A 213 3.53 -3.37 -8.93
CA VAL A 213 2.97 -4.68 -8.60
C VAL A 213 2.09 -4.56 -7.36
N ILE A 214 0.79 -4.81 -7.53
CA ILE A 214 -0.22 -4.58 -6.49
C ILE A 214 -0.95 -5.89 -6.16
N TYR A 215 -0.94 -6.27 -4.88
CA TYR A 215 -1.64 -7.45 -4.35
C TYR A 215 -2.72 -7.05 -3.33
N GLY A 216 -4.00 -7.18 -3.69
CA GLY A 216 -5.16 -7.07 -2.79
C GLY A 216 -5.10 -8.08 -1.64
N ASN A 217 -5.03 -9.35 -2.02
CA ASN A 217 -5.03 -10.54 -1.17
C ASN A 217 -6.41 -10.92 -0.62
N LYS A 218 -6.81 -10.55 0.60
CA LYS A 218 -8.09 -10.97 1.19
C LYS A 218 -8.98 -9.78 1.48
N GLY A 219 -10.11 -9.71 0.80
CA GLY A 219 -11.20 -8.79 1.05
C GLY A 219 -11.72 -8.26 -0.27
N ASN A 220 -12.56 -7.23 -0.22
CA ASN A 220 -13.08 -6.63 -1.45
C ASN A 220 -12.25 -5.38 -1.71
N ASP A 221 -11.24 -5.52 -2.56
CA ASP A 221 -10.20 -4.51 -2.72
C ASP A 221 -10.50 -3.57 -3.89
N THR A 222 -9.98 -2.35 -3.81
CA THR A 222 -10.00 -1.37 -4.90
C THR A 222 -8.57 -1.05 -5.30
N LEU A 223 -8.17 -1.44 -6.51
CA LEU A 223 -6.80 -1.33 -7.00
C LEU A 223 -6.76 -0.44 -8.24
N SER A 224 -5.77 0.44 -8.33
CA SER A 224 -5.44 1.20 -9.54
C SER A 224 -3.94 1.18 -9.79
N GLY A 225 -3.53 0.78 -10.99
CA GLY A 225 -2.12 0.77 -11.41
C GLY A 225 -1.65 2.20 -11.64
N GLY A 226 -2.22 2.84 -12.66
CA GLY A 226 -1.97 4.24 -12.96
C GLY A 226 -1.27 4.42 -14.29
N ASP A 227 -0.11 5.06 -14.30
CA ASP A 227 0.71 5.28 -15.48
C ASP A 227 1.88 4.28 -15.48
N GLY A 228 1.88 3.34 -16.41
CA GLY A 228 3.00 2.42 -16.62
C GLY A 228 2.52 0.98 -16.75
N ALA A 229 3.44 0.05 -16.99
CA ALA A 229 3.03 -1.33 -17.31
C ALA A 229 2.90 -2.14 -16.01
N ASP A 230 1.68 -2.24 -15.49
CA ASP A 230 1.41 -2.69 -14.14
C ASP A 230 1.00 -4.17 -14.08
N SER A 231 1.16 -4.77 -12.89
CA SER A 231 0.68 -6.12 -12.59
C SER A 231 -0.18 -6.11 -11.34
N LEU A 232 -1.49 -6.30 -11.52
CA LEU A 232 -2.48 -6.19 -10.45
C LEU A 232 -3.14 -7.53 -10.17
N PHE A 233 -3.27 -7.86 -8.88
CA PHE A 233 -3.86 -9.09 -8.39
C PHE A 233 -4.88 -8.78 -7.30
N GLY A 234 -6.17 -8.96 -7.57
CA GLY A 234 -7.27 -8.78 -6.61
C GLY A 234 -7.14 -9.74 -5.44
N GLY A 235 -7.36 -11.03 -5.68
CA GLY A 235 -7.10 -12.08 -4.71
C GLY A 235 -8.36 -12.82 -4.30
N GLN A 236 -8.83 -12.63 -3.08
CA GLN A 236 -10.03 -13.24 -2.52
C GLN A 236 -11.04 -12.17 -2.16
N GLY A 237 -12.19 -12.18 -2.81
CA GLY A 237 -13.27 -11.25 -2.58
C GLY A 237 -13.73 -10.67 -3.90
N ASN A 238 -14.64 -9.71 -3.87
CA ASN A 238 -15.12 -9.08 -5.09
C ASN A 238 -14.35 -7.78 -5.27
N ASP A 239 -13.37 -7.81 -6.18
CA ASP A 239 -12.40 -6.75 -6.34
C ASP A 239 -12.78 -5.80 -7.47
N SER A 240 -12.35 -4.54 -7.36
CA SER A 240 -12.47 -3.51 -8.40
C SER A 240 -11.08 -3.08 -8.82
N ILE A 241 -10.68 -3.40 -10.04
CA ILE A 241 -9.30 -3.21 -10.52
C ILE A 241 -9.29 -2.40 -11.80
N ASP A 242 -8.46 -1.35 -11.83
CA ASP A 242 -8.22 -0.48 -12.99
C ASP A 242 -6.73 -0.49 -13.32
N GLY A 243 -6.35 -0.99 -14.51
CA GLY A 243 -4.96 -1.01 -14.98
C GLY A 243 -4.43 0.40 -15.17
N GLY A 244 -5.10 1.18 -16.02
CA GLY A 244 -4.82 2.59 -16.24
C GLY A 244 -4.29 2.86 -17.64
N THR A 245 -3.05 3.32 -17.75
CA THR A 245 -2.40 3.61 -19.03
C THR A 245 -1.16 2.74 -19.21
N SER A 246 -0.80 2.46 -20.47
CA SER A 246 0.18 1.42 -20.83
C SER A 246 -0.40 0.00 -20.73
N ALA A 247 0.41 -0.98 -21.11
CA ALA A 247 -0.03 -2.36 -21.27
C ALA A 247 0.06 -3.10 -19.92
N ASP A 248 -1.10 -3.40 -19.35
CA ASP A 248 -1.24 -3.94 -18.01
C ASP A 248 -1.58 -5.43 -17.99
N ILE A 249 -1.33 -6.07 -16.85
CA ILE A 249 -1.77 -7.43 -16.55
C ILE A 249 -2.62 -7.40 -15.29
N VAL A 250 -3.90 -7.74 -15.43
CA VAL A 250 -4.90 -7.70 -14.35
C VAL A 250 -5.47 -9.08 -14.08
N TYR A 251 -5.40 -9.52 -12.82
CA TYR A 251 -5.99 -10.76 -12.32
C TYR A 251 -7.02 -10.47 -11.22
N GLY A 252 -8.29 -10.80 -11.43
CA GLY A 252 -9.33 -10.75 -10.38
C GLY A 252 -9.08 -11.83 -9.31
N ASN A 253 -8.84 -13.06 -9.76
CA ASN A 253 -8.61 -14.27 -8.99
C ASN A 253 -9.88 -14.95 -8.44
N LEU A 254 -10.28 -14.73 -7.19
CA LEU A 254 -11.40 -15.44 -6.56
C LEU A 254 -12.48 -14.46 -6.12
N GLY A 255 -13.65 -14.52 -6.73
CA GLY A 255 -14.81 -13.73 -6.40
C GLY A 255 -15.46 -13.19 -7.66
N ASN A 256 -16.38 -12.25 -7.53
CA ASN A 256 -17.02 -11.63 -8.68
C ASN A 256 -16.37 -10.26 -8.90
N ASP A 257 -15.40 -10.22 -9.78
CA ASP A 257 -14.48 -9.10 -9.92
C ASP A 257 -14.92 -8.15 -11.04
N THR A 258 -14.53 -6.89 -10.93
CA THR A 258 -14.65 -5.89 -11.99
C THR A 258 -13.26 -5.43 -12.42
N LEU A 259 -12.90 -5.69 -13.66
CA LEU A 259 -11.58 -5.43 -14.23
C LEU A 259 -11.71 -4.43 -15.39
N ILE A 260 -10.89 -3.38 -15.36
CA ILE A 260 -10.74 -2.40 -16.42
C ILE A 260 -9.27 -2.42 -16.86
N GLY A 261 -9.03 -2.62 -18.15
CA GLY A 261 -7.68 -2.54 -18.74
C GLY A 261 -7.24 -1.09 -18.85
N GLY A 262 -7.88 -0.35 -19.75
CA GLY A 262 -7.64 1.07 -19.93
C GLY A 262 -7.40 1.47 -21.38
N ALA A 263 -6.33 2.21 -21.63
CA ALA A 263 -6.10 2.86 -22.93
C ALA A 263 -5.29 2.01 -23.93
N ASP A 264 -4.39 1.15 -23.43
CA ASP A 264 -3.41 0.41 -24.22
C ASP A 264 -3.73 -1.08 -24.19
N ALA A 265 -2.84 -1.94 -24.71
CA ALA A 265 -3.12 -3.35 -24.93
C ALA A 265 -2.96 -4.18 -23.65
N ASP A 266 -4.07 -4.58 -23.06
CA ASP A 266 -4.11 -5.14 -21.71
C ASP A 266 -4.42 -6.64 -21.68
N TRP A 267 -4.06 -7.29 -20.58
CA TRP A 267 -4.33 -8.70 -20.32
C TRP A 267 -5.19 -8.83 -19.07
N LEU A 268 -6.47 -9.18 -19.26
CA LEU A 268 -7.45 -9.27 -18.19
C LEU A 268 -7.86 -10.72 -17.95
N TYR A 269 -7.74 -11.15 -16.70
CA TYR A 269 -8.08 -12.49 -16.24
C TYR A 269 -9.04 -12.42 -15.05
N GLY A 270 -10.32 -12.76 -15.26
CA GLY A 270 -11.33 -12.75 -14.21
C GLY A 270 -10.99 -13.74 -13.09
N GLY A 271 -11.03 -15.03 -13.39
CA GLY A 271 -10.55 -16.08 -12.48
C GLY A 271 -11.66 -17.05 -12.10
N GLN A 272 -12.12 -17.02 -10.85
CA GLN A 272 -13.26 -17.82 -10.39
C GLN A 272 -14.35 -16.91 -9.86
N GLY A 273 -15.57 -17.09 -10.36
CA GLY A 273 -16.71 -16.28 -10.02
C GLY A 273 -17.24 -15.61 -11.28
N ASN A 274 -18.25 -14.77 -11.14
CA ASN A 274 -18.91 -14.13 -12.27
C ASN A 274 -18.34 -12.72 -12.44
N ASP A 275 -17.40 -12.58 -13.35
CA ASP A 275 -16.57 -11.39 -13.48
C ASP A 275 -17.10 -10.45 -14.57
N THR A 276 -16.73 -9.18 -14.47
CA THR A 276 -16.96 -8.16 -15.50
C THR A 276 -15.63 -7.60 -15.95
N LEU A 277 -15.25 -7.83 -17.20
CA LEU A 277 -13.99 -7.39 -17.79
C LEU A 277 -14.27 -6.37 -18.89
N SER A 278 -13.55 -5.25 -18.87
CA SER A 278 -13.57 -4.21 -19.90
C SER A 278 -12.15 -3.91 -20.36
N GLY A 279 -11.82 -4.25 -21.61
CA GLY A 279 -10.51 -3.98 -22.22
C GLY A 279 -10.26 -2.48 -22.37
N GLY A 280 -11.00 -1.83 -23.27
CA GLY A 280 -11.00 -0.37 -23.41
C GLY A 280 -10.58 0.10 -24.81
N ALA A 281 -9.59 0.98 -24.91
CA ALA A 281 -9.21 1.55 -26.20
C ALA A 281 -8.17 0.72 -26.98
N GLY A 282 -7.39 -0.09 -26.27
CA GLY A 282 -6.32 -0.93 -26.82
C GLY A 282 -6.82 -2.24 -27.42
N ALA A 283 -5.86 -3.05 -27.87
CA ALA A 283 -6.12 -4.38 -28.42
C ALA A 283 -5.87 -5.42 -27.34
N ASP A 284 -6.95 -5.85 -26.70
CA ASP A 284 -6.90 -6.47 -25.38
C ASP A 284 -7.07 -7.98 -25.44
N VAL A 285 -6.60 -8.66 -24.40
CA VAL A 285 -6.78 -10.10 -24.22
C VAL A 285 -7.62 -10.33 -22.98
N LEU A 286 -8.85 -10.81 -23.17
CA LEU A 286 -9.82 -11.01 -22.09
C LEU A 286 -10.08 -12.50 -21.87
N ALA A 287 -9.95 -12.94 -20.62
CA ALA A 287 -10.29 -14.29 -20.18
C ALA A 287 -11.13 -14.23 -18.91
N GLY A 288 -12.44 -14.48 -19.01
CA GLY A 288 -13.30 -14.61 -17.83
C GLY A 288 -12.86 -15.77 -16.93
N ASN A 289 -12.49 -16.90 -17.55
CA ASN A 289 -12.17 -18.16 -16.88
C ASN A 289 -13.44 -18.77 -16.24
N ARG A 290 -13.41 -19.17 -14.96
CA ARG A 290 -14.49 -19.96 -14.39
C ARG A 290 -15.62 -19.08 -13.88
N GLY A 291 -16.72 -19.05 -14.59
CA GLY A 291 -17.97 -18.49 -14.09
C GLY A 291 -18.89 -18.16 -15.23
N ASP A 292 -19.90 -17.35 -14.98
CA ASP A 292 -20.68 -16.75 -16.07
C ASP A 292 -20.23 -15.29 -16.18
N ASP A 293 -19.29 -15.01 -17.10
CA ASP A 293 -18.58 -13.73 -17.16
C ASP A 293 -19.14 -12.77 -18.21
N LEU A 294 -18.97 -11.46 -17.99
CA LEU A 294 -19.24 -10.41 -18.98
C LEU A 294 -17.91 -9.84 -19.49
N LEU A 295 -17.67 -9.97 -20.79
CA LEU A 295 -16.47 -9.50 -21.47
C LEU A 295 -16.84 -8.37 -22.44
N ILE A 296 -16.15 -7.24 -22.33
CA ILE A 296 -16.32 -6.05 -23.17
C ILE A 296 -14.94 -5.71 -23.73
N GLY A 297 -14.75 -5.87 -25.05
CA GLY A 297 -13.46 -5.61 -25.69
C GLY A 297 -13.15 -4.12 -25.77
N GLY A 298 -14.11 -3.33 -26.27
CA GLY A 298 -13.99 -1.89 -26.41
C GLY A 298 -13.86 -1.45 -27.86
N THR A 299 -12.79 -0.71 -28.21
CA THR A 299 -12.73 0.01 -29.50
C THR A 299 -11.71 -0.50 -30.51
N ALA A 300 -10.75 -1.34 -30.11
CA ALA A 300 -9.83 -1.97 -31.05
C ALA A 300 -10.25 -3.41 -31.37
N GLY A 301 -9.33 -4.22 -31.89
CA GLY A 301 -9.58 -5.62 -32.17
C GLY A 301 -9.06 -6.48 -31.04
N ASP A 302 -9.97 -7.16 -30.35
CA ASP A 302 -9.68 -7.84 -29.09
C ASP A 302 -9.66 -9.37 -29.22
N VAL A 303 -9.04 -10.03 -28.26
CA VAL A 303 -8.96 -11.49 -28.20
C VAL A 303 -9.66 -12.01 -26.96
N PHE A 304 -10.80 -12.67 -27.16
CA PHE A 304 -11.55 -13.34 -26.11
C PHE A 304 -11.09 -14.80 -25.97
N LEU A 305 -10.44 -15.11 -24.85
CA LEU A 305 -9.94 -16.46 -24.56
C LEU A 305 -11.04 -17.30 -23.93
N MET A 306 -11.57 -18.27 -24.69
CA MET A 306 -12.53 -19.23 -24.17
C MET A 306 -11.78 -20.46 -23.63
N GLY A 307 -11.41 -20.40 -22.35
CA GLY A 307 -10.71 -21.46 -21.65
C GLY A 307 -11.62 -22.63 -21.21
N THR A 308 -11.02 -23.67 -20.62
CA THR A 308 -11.77 -24.70 -19.87
C THR A 308 -11.37 -24.67 -18.40
N PRO A 309 -12.31 -24.57 -17.45
CA PRO A 309 -13.76 -24.35 -17.61
C PRO A 309 -14.10 -22.86 -17.76
N SER A 310 -14.95 -22.49 -18.75
CA SER A 310 -15.41 -21.11 -19.04
C SER A 310 -16.80 -20.75 -18.49
N GLY A 311 -17.60 -21.72 -18.02
CA GLY A 311 -19.02 -21.49 -17.73
C GLY A 311 -19.82 -20.93 -18.93
N ASN A 312 -20.78 -20.00 -18.70
CA ASN A 312 -21.63 -19.41 -19.75
C ASN A 312 -21.39 -17.90 -19.88
N ASP A 313 -20.42 -17.53 -20.70
CA ASP A 313 -19.97 -16.16 -20.83
C ASP A 313 -20.84 -15.33 -21.78
N THR A 314 -20.71 -14.01 -21.69
CA THR A 314 -21.29 -13.04 -22.60
C THR A 314 -20.21 -12.09 -23.10
N ILE A 315 -20.08 -11.97 -24.43
CA ILE A 315 -19.33 -10.89 -25.05
C ILE A 315 -20.31 -9.79 -25.44
N GLY A 316 -20.10 -8.60 -24.87
CA GLY A 316 -21.04 -7.48 -24.93
C GLY A 316 -21.04 -6.73 -26.26
N ASP A 317 -19.91 -6.71 -26.96
CA ASP A 317 -19.64 -5.76 -28.04
C ASP A 317 -18.85 -6.33 -29.23
N PHE A 318 -18.84 -7.66 -29.39
CA PHE A 318 -18.07 -8.35 -30.44
C PHE A 318 -18.22 -7.70 -31.83
N ASP A 319 -17.11 -7.18 -32.37
CA ASP A 319 -17.01 -6.54 -33.68
C ASP A 319 -15.80 -7.05 -34.50
N ASN A 320 -16.05 -8.06 -35.33
CA ASN A 320 -15.05 -8.57 -36.27
C ASN A 320 -14.56 -7.50 -37.29
N ALA A 321 -15.26 -6.38 -37.51
CA ALA A 321 -14.76 -5.32 -38.37
C ALA A 321 -13.65 -4.49 -37.71
N LEU A 322 -13.62 -4.45 -36.37
CA LEU A 322 -12.54 -3.85 -35.58
C LEU A 322 -11.37 -4.82 -35.37
N GLY A 323 -11.63 -6.11 -35.45
CA GLY A 323 -10.59 -7.14 -35.48
C GLY A 323 -10.75 -8.23 -34.43
N ASP A 324 -11.89 -8.27 -33.74
CA ASP A 324 -12.15 -9.20 -32.66
C ASP A 324 -12.03 -10.67 -33.06
N GLN A 325 -11.46 -11.45 -32.15
CA GLN A 325 -11.24 -12.88 -32.31
C GLN A 325 -11.62 -13.64 -31.05
N ILE A 326 -12.20 -14.82 -31.24
CA ILE A 326 -12.47 -15.77 -30.17
C ILE A 326 -11.42 -16.87 -30.25
N SER A 327 -10.53 -16.93 -29.25
CA SER A 327 -9.48 -17.94 -29.19
C SER A 327 -9.96 -19.17 -28.42
N LEU A 328 -9.83 -20.34 -29.05
CA LEU A 328 -10.24 -21.62 -28.49
C LEU A 328 -9.03 -22.51 -28.24
N ALA A 329 -9.12 -23.36 -27.21
CA ALA A 329 -8.18 -24.45 -27.01
C ALA A 329 -8.23 -25.44 -28.20
N SER A 330 -7.07 -26.03 -28.53
CA SER A 330 -6.96 -27.00 -29.62
C SER A 330 -7.97 -28.15 -29.51
N GLY A 331 -8.66 -28.45 -30.62
CA GLY A 331 -9.63 -29.55 -30.71
C GLY A 331 -11.05 -29.23 -30.25
N ILE A 332 -11.31 -27.99 -29.79
CA ILE A 332 -12.67 -27.52 -29.53
C ILE A 332 -13.37 -27.21 -30.85
N THR A 333 -14.58 -27.75 -31.01
CA THR A 333 -15.49 -27.42 -32.11
C THR A 333 -16.67 -26.60 -31.58
N TRP A 334 -17.38 -25.89 -32.46
CA TRP A 334 -18.47 -25.00 -32.06
C TRP A 334 -19.70 -25.15 -32.97
N SER A 335 -20.84 -24.71 -32.45
CA SER A 335 -22.08 -24.51 -33.19
C SER A 335 -22.78 -23.25 -32.66
N ALA A 336 -23.53 -22.54 -33.49
CA ALA A 336 -24.23 -21.32 -33.09
C ALA A 336 -25.74 -21.44 -33.31
N ALA A 337 -26.53 -20.87 -32.41
CA ALA A 337 -27.99 -20.76 -32.52
C ALA A 337 -28.48 -19.41 -31.99
N ASP A 338 -29.54 -18.85 -32.59
CA ASP A 338 -30.14 -17.62 -32.08
C ASP A 338 -30.97 -17.91 -30.82
N VAL A 339 -30.67 -17.19 -29.73
CA VAL A 339 -31.45 -17.20 -28.49
C VAL A 339 -31.69 -15.75 -28.09
N GLY A 340 -32.96 -15.34 -28.02
CA GLY A 340 -33.30 -13.98 -27.59
C GLY A 340 -32.80 -12.85 -28.52
N GLY A 341 -32.41 -13.17 -29.77
CA GLY A 341 -31.87 -12.20 -30.72
C GLY A 341 -30.34 -12.06 -30.70
N SER A 342 -29.66 -12.85 -29.86
CA SER A 342 -28.20 -12.97 -29.82
C SER A 342 -27.76 -14.37 -30.25
N ALA A 343 -26.55 -14.47 -30.80
CA ALA A 343 -25.93 -15.74 -31.14
C ALA A 343 -25.40 -16.38 -29.87
N VAL A 344 -25.86 -17.60 -29.56
CA VAL A 344 -25.27 -18.44 -28.53
C VAL A 344 -24.40 -19.47 -29.21
N VAL A 345 -23.09 -19.38 -28.98
CA VAL A 345 -22.09 -20.31 -29.46
C VAL A 345 -21.88 -21.38 -28.40
N THR A 346 -22.12 -22.64 -28.76
CA THR A 346 -21.93 -23.81 -27.91
C THR A 346 -20.69 -24.55 -28.35
N PHE A 347 -19.76 -24.75 -27.43
CA PHE A 347 -18.52 -25.49 -27.65
C PHE A 347 -18.69 -26.98 -27.35
N SER A 348 -17.87 -27.83 -27.97
CA SER A 348 -17.94 -29.29 -27.78
C SER A 348 -17.59 -29.77 -26.37
N ASN A 349 -17.01 -28.90 -25.54
CA ASN A 349 -16.76 -29.15 -24.11
C ASN A 349 -17.99 -28.84 -23.23
N GLY A 350 -19.06 -28.27 -23.79
CA GLY A 350 -20.30 -27.90 -23.10
C GLY A 350 -20.37 -26.45 -22.61
N ALA A 351 -19.27 -25.69 -22.68
CA ALA A 351 -19.30 -24.26 -22.38
C ALA A 351 -20.04 -23.48 -23.48
N THR A 352 -20.55 -22.30 -23.12
CA THR A 352 -21.25 -21.43 -24.07
C THR A 352 -20.75 -20.00 -23.98
N VAL A 353 -20.83 -19.27 -25.09
CA VAL A 353 -20.64 -17.82 -25.12
C VAL A 353 -21.77 -17.17 -25.89
N THR A 354 -22.35 -16.12 -25.31
CA THR A 354 -23.39 -15.31 -25.94
C THR A 354 -22.76 -14.07 -26.56
N LEU A 355 -22.97 -13.86 -27.86
CA LEU A 355 -22.52 -12.66 -28.58
C LEU A 355 -23.68 -11.68 -28.69
N THR A 356 -23.67 -10.63 -27.88
CA THR A 356 -24.79 -9.68 -27.79
C THR A 356 -24.99 -8.93 -29.10
N GLY A 357 -26.22 -8.95 -29.63
CA GLY A 357 -26.55 -8.21 -30.86
C GLY A 357 -26.03 -8.82 -32.16
N VAL A 358 -25.37 -9.97 -32.09
CA VAL A 358 -24.88 -10.73 -33.25
C VAL A 358 -25.88 -11.82 -33.61
N ALA A 359 -26.22 -11.96 -34.90
CA ALA A 359 -27.05 -13.07 -35.37
C ALA A 359 -26.22 -14.34 -35.57
N ALA A 360 -26.75 -15.51 -35.22
CA ALA A 360 -26.04 -16.78 -35.33
C ALA A 360 -25.60 -17.12 -36.76
N ALA A 361 -26.34 -16.67 -37.76
CA ALA A 361 -26.00 -16.85 -39.18
C ALA A 361 -24.75 -16.06 -39.63
N SER A 362 -24.30 -15.07 -38.85
CA SER A 362 -23.09 -14.29 -39.12
C SER A 362 -21.83 -14.97 -38.59
N VAL A 363 -21.97 -15.89 -37.63
CA VAL A 363 -20.86 -16.59 -36.99
C VAL A 363 -20.19 -17.53 -38.00
N VAL A 364 -18.89 -17.35 -38.23
CA VAL A 364 -18.10 -18.09 -39.22
C VAL A 364 -16.75 -18.53 -38.66
N ASP A 365 -16.13 -19.54 -39.27
CA ASP A 365 -14.85 -20.10 -38.83
C ASP A 365 -13.73 -19.06 -38.67
N GLY A 366 -13.76 -17.98 -39.48
CA GLY A 366 -12.74 -16.93 -39.46
C GLY A 366 -12.70 -16.08 -38.18
N TRP A 367 -13.74 -16.15 -37.34
CA TRP A 367 -13.76 -15.47 -36.04
C TRP A 367 -13.04 -16.27 -34.95
N PHE A 368 -12.72 -17.54 -35.23
CA PHE A 368 -12.14 -18.44 -34.26
C PHE A 368 -10.68 -18.72 -34.59
N THR A 369 -9.81 -18.51 -33.60
CA THR A 369 -8.41 -18.92 -33.67
C THR A 369 -8.16 -20.12 -32.77
N THR A 370 -7.19 -20.96 -33.16
CA THR A 370 -6.72 -22.06 -32.31
C THR A 370 -5.34 -21.72 -31.78
N GLY A 371 -5.22 -21.67 -30.44
CA GLY A 371 -3.94 -21.65 -29.74
C GLY A 371 -3.34 -23.04 -29.59
#